data_AF-A0AAW6R537-F1
#
_entry.id   AF-A0AAW6R537-F1
#
_cell.length_a   1.000
_cell.length_b   1.000
_cell.length_c   1.000
_cell.angle_alpha   90.00
_cell.angle_beta   90.00
_cell.angle_gamma   90.00
#
_symmetry.space_group_name_H-M   'P 1'
#
loop_
_entity.id
_entity.type
_entity.pdbx_description
1 polymer ?
#
loop_
_entity_poly.entity_id
_entity_poly.type
_entity_poly.pdbx_seq_one_letter_code
_entity_poly.pdbx_strand_id
1 'polypeptide(L)'
;KDTAGEVIQGHPWLLAVIFFFASALLYSQAATAKALMPMALALNVSPLTAVASFAAVSGLFILPTYPTLVAAVQMDDTGTTRIGKFVFNHPFFIPGTLGVALAVCFGFVLGSFML
;
A
#
# COMPACT_ATOMS: atom_id res chain seq x y z
N LYS A 1 26.37 -5.09 -10.46
CA LYS A 1 25.37 -5.23 -9.38
C LYS A 1 24.23 -4.32 -9.76
N ASP A 2 23.04 -4.87 -9.94
CA ASP A 2 21.90 -4.11 -10.44
C ASP A 2 21.53 -3.01 -9.43
N THR A 3 21.17 -1.83 -9.94
CA THR A 3 20.72 -0.72 -9.09
C THR A 3 19.26 -0.92 -8.65
N ALA A 4 18.84 -0.25 -7.57
CA ALA A 4 17.45 -0.34 -7.11
C ALA A 4 16.44 0.07 -8.20
N GLY A 5 16.80 1.03 -9.05
CA GLY A 5 15.98 1.44 -10.19
C GLY A 5 15.85 0.34 -11.24
N GLU A 6 16.95 -0.33 -11.61
CA GLU A 6 16.95 -1.43 -12.58
C GLU A 6 16.07 -2.60 -12.12
N VAL A 7 16.10 -2.93 -10.83
CA VAL A 7 15.25 -3.98 -10.25
C VAL A 7 13.76 -3.63 -10.36
N ILE A 8 13.39 -2.38 -10.04
CA ILE A 8 11.99 -1.91 -10.14
C ILE A 8 11.55 -1.81 -11.60
N GLN A 9 12.43 -1.40 -12.51
CA GLN A 9 12.13 -1.37 -13.94
C GLN A 9 11.88 -2.78 -14.49
N GLY A 10 12.66 -3.78 -14.07
CA GLY A 10 12.43 -5.19 -14.42
C GLY A 10 11.19 -5.79 -13.76
N HIS A 11 10.77 -5.28 -12.60
CA HIS A 11 9.61 -5.76 -11.83
C HIS A 11 8.77 -4.60 -11.30
N PRO A 12 7.96 -3.92 -12.15
CA PRO A 12 7.23 -2.70 -11.80
C PRO A 12 6.35 -2.78 -10.56
N TRP A 13 5.77 -3.96 -10.30
CA TRP A 13 4.89 -4.22 -9.15
C TRP A 13 5.62 -4.11 -7.80
N LEU A 14 6.96 -4.21 -7.77
CA LEU A 14 7.74 -4.06 -6.53
C LEU A 14 7.57 -2.66 -5.91
N LEU A 15 7.36 -1.63 -6.74
CA LEU A 15 7.14 -0.29 -6.21
C LEU A 15 5.88 -0.24 -5.33
N ALA A 16 4.82 -0.93 -5.74
CA ALA A 16 3.59 -1.05 -4.95
C ALA A 16 3.85 -1.79 -3.62
N VAL A 17 4.65 -2.86 -3.64
CA VAL A 17 5.03 -3.58 -2.41
C VAL A 17 5.81 -2.67 -1.45
N ILE A 18 6.75 -1.88 -1.97
CA ILE A 18 7.51 -0.91 -1.18
C ILE A 18 6.57 0.11 -0.55
N PHE A 19 5.66 0.70 -1.33
CA PHE A 19 4.68 1.67 -0.83
C PHE A 19 3.75 1.06 0.22
N PHE A 20 3.30 -0.18 0.03
CA PHE A 20 2.41 -0.89 0.96
C PHE A 20 3.03 -0.99 2.35
N PHE A 21 4.25 -1.52 2.46
CA PHE A 21 4.93 -1.63 3.75
C PHE A 21 5.41 -0.29 4.30
N ALA A 22 5.91 0.61 3.46
CA ALA A 22 6.31 1.93 3.90
C ALA A 22 5.14 2.72 4.50
N SER A 23 3.94 2.61 3.92
CA SER A 23 2.75 3.27 4.45
C SER A 23 2.34 2.77 5.82
N ALA A 24 2.49 1.47 6.08
CA ALA A 24 2.26 0.91 7.41
C ALA A 24 3.25 1.41 8.46
N LEU A 25 4.51 1.63 8.07
CA LEU A 25 5.55 2.14 8.98
C LEU A 25 5.42 3.64 9.24
N LEU A 26 5.05 4.41 8.20
CA LEU A 26 4.93 5.87 8.27
C LEU A 26 3.56 6.34 8.77
N TYR A 27 2.57 5.44 8.88
CA TYR A 27 1.19 5.73 9.27
C TYR A 27 0.55 6.91 8.52
N SER A 28 1.00 7.19 7.29
CA SER A 28 0.48 8.29 6.50
C SER A 28 0.66 8.04 5.01
N GLN A 29 -0.47 8.03 4.29
CA GLN A 29 -0.51 7.94 2.84
C GLN A 29 0.28 9.10 2.20
N ALA A 30 0.02 10.32 2.68
CA ALA A 30 0.65 11.52 2.17
C ALA A 30 2.15 11.58 2.49
N ALA A 31 2.56 11.19 3.70
CA ALA A 31 3.98 11.16 4.07
C ALA A 31 4.74 10.12 3.23
N THR A 32 4.14 8.95 3.01
CA THR A 32 4.74 7.89 2.18
C THR A 32 4.90 8.34 0.74
N ALA A 33 3.85 8.90 0.14
CA ALA A 33 3.92 9.43 -1.22
C ALA A 33 4.95 10.56 -1.35
N LYS A 34 4.94 11.51 -0.40
CA LYS A 34 5.89 12.63 -0.37
C LYS A 34 7.33 12.16 -0.24
N ALA A 35 7.59 11.11 0.53
CA ALA A 35 8.93 10.57 0.73
C ALA A 35 9.41 9.74 -0.45
N LEU A 36 8.56 8.85 -0.99
CA LEU A 36 9.01 7.79 -1.90
C LEU A 36 8.69 8.06 -3.37
N MET A 37 7.66 8.85 -3.70
CA MET A 37 7.33 9.15 -5.10
C MET A 37 8.45 9.94 -5.80
N PRO A 38 9.04 11.00 -5.22
CA PRO A 38 10.16 11.71 -5.85
C PRO A 38 11.38 10.79 -6.08
N MET A 39 11.63 9.89 -5.12
CA MET A 39 12.71 8.89 -5.24
C MET A 39 12.44 7.92 -6.40
N ALA A 40 11.22 7.39 -6.53
CA ALA A 40 10.87 6.49 -7.63
C ALA A 40 11.02 7.17 -9.00
N LEU A 41 10.62 8.44 -9.11
CA LEU A 41 10.80 9.22 -10.34
C LEU A 41 12.29 9.47 -10.65
N ALA A 42 13.11 9.75 -9.62
CA ALA A 42 14.55 9.90 -9.78
C ALA A 42 15.25 8.61 -10.26
N LEU A 43 14.66 7.44 -9.98
CA LEU A 43 15.10 6.14 -10.48
C LEU A 43 14.59 5.82 -11.90
N ASN A 44 14.01 6.79 -12.61
CA ASN A 44 13.43 6.63 -13.95
C ASN A 44 12.35 5.55 -14.02
N VAL A 45 11.56 5.38 -12.95
CA VAL A 45 10.38 4.51 -12.99
C VAL A 45 9.34 5.11 -13.95
N SER A 46 8.69 4.27 -14.75
CA SER A 46 7.70 4.73 -15.73
C SER A 46 6.52 5.47 -15.07
N PRO A 47 5.91 6.47 -15.74
CA PRO A 47 4.71 7.13 -15.23
C PRO A 47 3.56 6.15 -14.93
N LEU A 48 3.39 5.14 -15.79
CA LEU A 48 2.42 4.06 -15.58
C LEU A 48 2.67 3.35 -14.24
N THR A 49 3.90 2.91 -13.99
CA THR A 49 4.27 2.20 -12.77
C THR A 49 4.05 3.07 -11.53
N ALA A 50 4.42 4.36 -11.59
CA ALA A 50 4.25 5.30 -10.50
C ALA A 50 2.77 5.51 -10.14
N VAL A 51 1.93 5.72 -11.15
CA VAL A 51 0.48 5.94 -10.97
C VAL A 51 -0.21 4.66 -10.51
N ALA A 52 0.04 3.53 -11.16
CA ALA A 52 -0.56 2.25 -10.81
C ALA A 52 -0.20 1.80 -9.39
N SER A 53 1.05 2.02 -8.98
CA SER A 53 1.52 1.65 -7.64
C SER A 53 1.01 2.58 -6.54
N PHE A 54 0.53 3.78 -6.88
CA PHE A 54 0.15 4.80 -5.89
C PHE A 54 -0.93 4.30 -4.91
N ALA A 55 -1.89 3.49 -5.36
CA ALA A 55 -2.92 2.94 -4.47
C ALA A 55 -2.35 2.15 -3.26
N ALA A 56 -1.12 1.64 -3.37
CA ALA A 56 -0.46 0.93 -2.29
C ALA A 56 -0.03 1.81 -1.11
N VAL A 57 -0.03 3.14 -1.22
CA VAL A 57 0.22 4.01 -0.06
C VAL A 57 -0.93 4.00 0.97
N SER A 58 -2.00 3.26 0.72
CA SER A 58 -3.15 3.07 1.61
C SER A 58 -3.03 1.89 2.59
N GLY A 59 -1.85 1.28 2.74
CA GLY A 59 -1.57 0.17 3.67
C GLY A 59 -1.57 0.53 5.17
N LEU A 60 -2.32 1.56 5.57
CA LEU A 60 -2.38 2.07 6.95
C LEU A 60 -3.03 1.08 7.92
N PHE A 61 -3.82 0.14 7.41
CA PHE A 61 -4.52 -0.87 8.18
C PHE A 61 -3.65 -2.09 8.53
N ILE A 62 -2.44 -2.21 7.98
CA ILE A 62 -1.58 -3.41 8.15
C ILE A 62 -1.26 -3.67 9.62
N LEU A 63 -1.00 -2.58 10.37
CA LEU A 63 -0.73 -2.65 11.79
C LEU A 63 -1.98 -2.21 12.56
N PRO A 64 -2.40 -2.95 13.61
CA PRO A 64 -3.66 -2.73 14.31
C PRO A 64 -3.60 -1.56 15.30
N THR A 65 -2.85 -0.51 14.98
CA THR A 65 -2.67 0.67 15.83
C THR A 65 -3.08 1.96 15.13
N TYR A 66 -3.55 1.90 13.88
CA TYR A 66 -4.05 3.08 13.20
C TYR A 66 -5.33 3.59 13.89
N PRO A 67 -5.44 4.90 14.21
CA PRO A 67 -6.50 5.38 15.12
C PRO A 67 -7.92 5.04 14.69
N THR A 68 -8.22 5.09 13.39
CA THR A 68 -9.56 4.76 12.87
C THR A 68 -9.89 3.28 13.01
N LEU A 69 -8.90 2.40 12.86
CA LEU A 69 -9.05 0.96 13.06
C LEU A 69 -9.30 0.65 14.53
N VAL A 70 -8.52 1.26 15.43
CA VAL A 70 -8.69 1.09 16.88
C VAL A 70 -10.06 1.61 17.33
N ALA A 71 -10.48 2.79 16.82
CA ALA A 71 -11.81 3.31 17.09
C ALA A 71 -12.92 2.36 16.62
N ALA A 72 -12.78 1.78 15.42
CA ALA A 72 -13.76 0.82 14.90
C ALA A 72 -13.88 -0.44 15.77
N VAL A 73 -12.76 -0.94 16.30
CA VAL A 73 -12.75 -2.06 17.26
C VAL A 73 -13.45 -1.67 18.57
N GLN A 74 -13.23 -0.46 19.07
CA GLN A 74 -13.81 0.00 20.34
C GLN A 74 -15.31 0.31 20.24
N MET A 75 -15.76 0.76 19.07
CA MET A 75 -17.17 1.08 18.82
C MET A 75 -18.02 -0.14 18.45
N ASP A 76 -17.41 -1.32 18.22
CA ASP A 76 -18.15 -2.51 17.82
C ASP A 76 -18.72 -3.28 19.03
N ASP A 77 -19.99 -3.02 19.33
CA ASP A 77 -20.75 -3.70 20.38
C ASP A 77 -21.07 -5.17 20.05
N THR A 78 -20.97 -5.59 18.78
CA THR A 78 -21.23 -7.01 18.40
C THR A 78 -20.07 -7.92 18.76
N GLY A 79 -18.88 -7.34 18.96
CA GLY A 79 -17.65 -8.09 19.22
C GLY A 79 -17.14 -8.89 18.02
N THR A 80 -17.58 -8.59 16.80
CA THR A 80 -17.09 -9.23 15.56
C THR A 80 -15.79 -8.60 15.07
N THR A 81 -15.50 -7.38 15.52
CA THR A 81 -14.33 -6.57 15.17
C THR A 81 -13.33 -6.58 16.31
N ARG A 82 -12.40 -7.53 16.31
CA ARG A 82 -11.39 -7.68 17.36
C ARG A 82 -9.99 -7.85 16.80
N ILE A 83 -9.00 -7.45 17.60
CA ILE A 83 -7.60 -7.80 17.36
C ILE A 83 -7.34 -9.17 17.99
N GLY A 84 -6.88 -10.11 17.18
CA GLY A 84 -6.54 -11.46 17.61
C GLY A 84 -5.14 -11.57 18.20
N LYS A 85 -4.65 -12.81 18.31
CA LYS A 85 -3.35 -13.13 18.94
C LYS A 85 -2.13 -12.55 18.20
N PHE A 86 -2.22 -12.37 16.88
CA PHE A 86 -1.11 -11.93 16.04
C PHE A 86 -1.35 -10.52 15.51
N VAL A 87 -0.28 -9.79 15.21
CA VAL A 87 -0.34 -8.40 14.72
C VAL A 87 -1.26 -8.26 13.49
N PHE A 88 -1.17 -9.17 12.52
CA PHE A 88 -1.99 -9.14 11.31
C PHE A 88 -3.36 -9.85 11.45
N ASN A 89 -3.67 -10.36 12.64
CA ASN A 89 -4.93 -11.07 12.88
C ASN A 89 -6.02 -10.07 13.29
N HIS A 90 -6.58 -9.36 12.31
CA HIS A 90 -7.71 -8.44 12.51
C HIS A 90 -8.56 -8.36 11.23
N PRO A 91 -9.87 -8.04 11.34
CA PRO A 91 -10.82 -8.15 10.23
C PRO A 91 -10.52 -7.22 9.04
N PHE A 92 -9.77 -6.14 9.27
CA PHE A 92 -9.41 -5.18 8.22
C PHE A 92 -8.29 -5.67 7.30
N PHE A 93 -7.48 -6.65 7.72
CA PHE A 93 -6.26 -7.02 7.00
C PHE A 93 -6.57 -7.61 5.63
N ILE A 94 -7.44 -8.62 5.58
CA ILE A 94 -7.75 -9.33 4.32
C ILE A 94 -8.52 -8.41 3.35
N PRO A 95 -9.64 -7.76 3.73
CA PRO A 95 -10.37 -6.89 2.81
C PRO A 95 -9.54 -5.70 2.35
N GLY A 96 -8.77 -5.08 3.26
CA GLY A 96 -7.89 -3.96 2.93
C GLY A 96 -6.79 -4.36 1.95
N THR A 97 -6.11 -5.49 2.20
CA THR A 97 -5.04 -5.96 1.32
C THR A 97 -5.58 -6.34 -0.06
N LEU A 98 -6.73 -7.00 -0.13
CA LEU A 98 -7.40 -7.30 -1.38
C LEU A 98 -7.79 -6.02 -2.14
N GLY A 99 -8.36 -5.02 -1.44
CA GLY A 99 -8.72 -3.74 -2.04
C GLY A 99 -7.51 -3.03 -2.66
N VAL A 100 -6.38 -2.98 -1.94
CA VAL A 100 -5.13 -2.41 -2.45
C VAL A 100 -4.58 -3.21 -3.63
N ALA A 101 -4.53 -4.53 -3.53
CA ALA A 101 -4.01 -5.40 -4.59
C ALA A 101 -4.82 -5.24 -5.88
N LEU A 102 -6.16 -5.22 -5.78
CA LEU A 102 -7.05 -5.01 -6.91
C LEU A 102 -6.90 -3.61 -7.49
N ALA A 103 -6.79 -2.57 -6.66
CA ALA A 103 -6.60 -1.20 -7.12
C ALA A 103 -5.29 -1.04 -7.91
N VAL A 104 -4.19 -1.64 -7.43
CA VAL A 104 -2.91 -1.63 -8.14
C VAL A 104 -3.00 -2.42 -9.44
N CYS A 105 -3.62 -3.61 -9.42
CA CYS A 105 -3.81 -4.44 -10.61
C CYS A 105 -4.61 -3.69 -11.68
N PHE A 106 -5.75 -3.13 -11.32
CA PHE A 106 -6.55 -2.31 -12.24
C PHE A 106 -5.82 -1.05 -12.68
N GLY A 107 -4.99 -0.44 -11.83
CA GLY A 107 -4.12 0.68 -12.20
C GLY A 107 -3.16 0.32 -13.33
N PHE A 108 -2.52 -0.86 -13.27
CA PHE A 108 -1.66 -1.34 -14.36
C PHE A 108 -2.45 -1.69 -15.62
N VAL A 109 -3.58 -2.39 -15.47
CA VAL A 109 -4.42 -2.79 -16.61
C VAL A 109 -4.96 -1.56 -17.33
N LEU A 110 -5.67 -0.67 -16.64
CA LEU A 110 -6.25 0.52 -17.26
C LEU A 110 -5.17 1.48 -17.77
N GLY A 111 -4.12 1.70 -16.98
CA GLY A 111 -3.03 2.57 -17.38
C GLY A 111 -2.32 2.08 -18.65
N SER A 112 -2.20 0.76 -18.86
CA SER A 112 -1.61 0.21 -20.10
C SER A 112 -2.42 0.47 -21.37
N PHE A 113 -3.71 0.82 -21.25
CA PHE A 113 -4.53 1.24 -22.39
C PHE A 113 -4.57 2.77 -22.56
N MET A 114 -4.27 3.53 -21.52
CA MET A 114 -4.48 4.99 -21.47
C MET A 114 -3.18 5.80 -21.61
N LEU A 115 -2.03 5.22 -21.24
CA LEU A 115 -0.71 5.87 -21.20
C LEU A 115 0.27 5.15 -22.13
#